data_AF-A0A073K420-F1
#
_entry.id   AF-A0A073K420-F1
#
_cell.length_a   1.000
_cell.length_b   1.000
_cell.length_c   1.000
_cell.angle_alpha   90.00
_cell.angle_beta   90.00
_cell.angle_gamma   90.00
#
_symmetry.space_group_name_H-M   'P 1'
#
loop_
_entity.id
_entity.type
_entity.pdbx_description
1 polymer ?
#
loop_
_entity_poly.entity_id
_entity_poly.type
_entity_poly.pdbx_seq_one_letter_code
_entity_poly.pdbx_strand_id
1 'polypeptide(L)'
;MVVCICLLVFSLIGCSKPSTVDEKSDVIVKMEGIENIDTFKKFIANMKKGKENEVQIVHYTKEGDPIFETVKYNGKEIEYVKDNSQDKLGDKEIEFDTCRDMSEEKREDRTVYALTKCEKGNTYELITVPEL
;
A
#
# COMPACT_ATOMS: atom_id res chain seq x y z
N MET A 1 33.29 -41.93 -0.69
CA MET A 1 33.20 -40.62 -1.37
C MET A 1 31.72 -40.28 -1.49
N VAL A 2 31.15 -39.64 -0.46
CA VAL A 2 29.75 -39.19 -0.49
C VAL A 2 29.76 -37.84 -1.19
N VAL A 3 29.25 -37.81 -2.41
CA VAL A 3 29.08 -36.57 -3.18
C VAL A 3 27.93 -35.82 -2.51
N CYS A 4 28.29 -34.83 -1.70
CA CYS A 4 27.34 -33.87 -1.14
C CYS A 4 26.89 -32.97 -2.29
N ILE A 5 25.74 -33.30 -2.89
CA ILE A 5 25.10 -32.46 -3.89
C ILE A 5 24.57 -31.23 -3.14
N CYS A 6 25.37 -30.16 -3.13
CA CYS A 6 24.89 -28.83 -2.79
C CYS A 6 23.85 -28.43 -3.84
N LEU A 7 22.57 -28.70 -3.53
CA LEU A 7 21.44 -28.05 -4.19
C LEU A 7 21.56 -26.56 -3.88
N LEU A 8 22.25 -25.83 -4.77
CA LEU A 8 22.21 -24.39 -4.85
C LEU A 8 20.76 -24.02 -5.22
N VAL A 9 19.94 -23.82 -4.18
CA VAL A 9 18.67 -23.12 -4.32
C VAL A 9 19.05 -21.69 -4.71
N PHE A 10 19.05 -21.42 -6.01
CA PHE A 10 19.07 -20.06 -6.52
C PHE A 10 17.77 -19.41 -6.08
N SER A 11 17.77 -18.87 -4.86
CA SER A 11 16.76 -17.94 -4.39
C SER A 11 16.75 -16.81 -5.41
N LEU A 12 15.68 -16.75 -6.20
CA LEU A 12 15.38 -15.61 -7.04
C LEU A 12 15.24 -14.42 -6.10
N ILE A 13 16.32 -13.67 -5.91
CA ILE A 13 16.27 -12.35 -5.32
C ILE A 13 15.49 -11.52 -6.34
N GLY A 14 14.18 -11.43 -6.14
CA GLY A 14 13.32 -10.55 -6.92
C GLY A 14 13.84 -9.14 -6.73
N CYS A 15 14.44 -8.56 -7.77
CA CYS A 15 14.64 -7.11 -7.82
C CYS A 15 13.26 -6.46 -7.74
N SER A 16 12.96 -5.78 -6.65
CA SER A 16 11.82 -4.87 -6.60
C SER A 16 12.06 -3.82 -7.68
N LYS A 17 11.18 -3.75 -8.68
CA LYS A 17 11.18 -2.59 -9.57
C LYS A 17 10.86 -1.36 -8.72
N PRO A 18 11.50 -0.21 -8.96
CA PRO A 18 11.11 1.02 -8.30
C PRO A 18 9.64 1.31 -8.61
N SER A 19 8.91 1.78 -7.60
CA SER A 19 7.50 2.16 -7.72
C SER A 19 7.36 3.29 -8.76
N THR A 20 6.33 3.26 -9.59
CA THR A 20 6.07 4.31 -10.58
C THR A 20 4.60 4.68 -10.54
N VAL A 21 4.30 5.95 -10.77
CA VAL A 21 2.92 6.45 -10.80
C VAL A 21 2.25 6.03 -12.12
N ASP A 22 1.10 5.37 -12.03
CA ASP A 22 0.16 5.21 -13.14
C ASP A 22 -1.07 6.11 -12.90
N GLU A 23 -1.07 7.27 -13.57
CA GLU A 23 -2.12 8.29 -13.48
C GLU A 23 -3.54 7.78 -13.75
N LYS A 24 -3.70 6.64 -14.43
CA LYS A 24 -5.02 6.09 -14.78
C LYS A 24 -5.54 5.09 -13.76
N SER A 25 -4.67 4.42 -13.02
CA SER A 25 -5.07 3.34 -12.11
C SER A 25 -4.78 3.66 -10.65
N ASP A 26 -3.71 4.38 -10.36
CA ASP A 26 -3.30 4.66 -9.00
C ASP A 26 -4.27 5.63 -8.33
N VAL A 27 -4.45 5.45 -7.02
CA VAL A 27 -5.21 6.40 -6.22
C VAL A 27 -4.27 7.53 -5.85
N ILE A 28 -4.49 8.71 -6.44
CA ILE A 28 -3.55 9.83 -6.32
C ILE A 28 -4.09 10.83 -5.31
N VAL A 29 -3.34 11.03 -4.24
CA VAL A 29 -3.67 11.94 -3.14
C VAL A 29 -2.79 13.18 -3.24
N LYS A 30 -3.43 14.32 -3.52
CA LYS A 30 -2.82 15.65 -3.62
C LYS A 30 -3.46 16.60 -2.62
N MET A 31 -2.91 17.80 -2.49
CA MET A 31 -3.50 18.84 -1.64
C MET A 31 -4.92 19.24 -2.10
N GLU A 32 -5.18 19.20 -3.40
CA GLU A 32 -6.44 19.61 -4.01
C GLU A 32 -7.53 18.53 -3.93
N GLY A 33 -7.17 17.29 -3.60
CA GLY A 33 -8.12 16.19 -3.50
C GLY A 33 -7.54 14.82 -3.86
N ILE A 34 -8.45 13.88 -4.12
CA ILE A 34 -8.12 12.48 -4.43
C ILE A 34 -8.64 12.13 -5.81
N GLU A 35 -7.74 11.69 -6.68
CA GLU A 35 -8.08 11.17 -8.01
C GLU A 35 -8.23 9.64 -7.96
N ASN A 36 -9.03 9.08 -8.88
CA ASN A 36 -9.27 7.64 -8.99
C ASN A 36 -9.77 6.96 -7.69
N ILE A 37 -10.51 7.69 -6.84
CA ILE A 37 -11.04 7.14 -5.57
C ILE A 37 -11.92 5.89 -5.76
N ASP A 38 -12.57 5.75 -6.93
CA ASP A 38 -13.36 4.56 -7.25
C ASP A 38 -12.50 3.29 -7.37
N THR A 39 -11.21 3.41 -7.72
CA THR A 39 -10.27 2.29 -7.68
C THR A 39 -10.10 1.80 -6.24
N PHE A 40 -9.95 2.71 -5.28
CA PHE A 40 -9.85 2.37 -3.86
C PHE A 40 -11.15 1.72 -3.34
N LYS A 41 -12.30 2.29 -3.66
CA LYS A 41 -13.60 1.73 -3.28
C LYS A 41 -13.81 0.33 -3.85
N LYS A 42 -13.40 0.10 -5.11
CA LYS A 42 -13.42 -1.22 -5.75
C LYS A 42 -12.46 -2.18 -5.06
N PHE A 43 -11.29 -1.71 -4.63
CA PHE A 43 -10.36 -2.51 -3.85
C PHE A 43 -11.01 -3.03 -2.56
N ILE A 44 -11.61 -2.12 -1.77
CA ILE A 44 -12.31 -2.48 -0.53
C ILE A 44 -13.46 -3.45 -0.81
N ALA A 45 -14.26 -3.21 -1.86
CA ALA A 45 -15.39 -4.07 -2.20
C ALA A 45 -14.97 -5.48 -2.63
N ASN A 46 -13.81 -5.64 -3.28
CA ASN A 46 -13.25 -6.94 -3.63
C ASN A 46 -12.68 -7.66 -2.41
N MET A 47 -11.94 -6.95 -1.56
CA MET A 47 -11.42 -7.48 -0.30
C MET A 47 -12.56 -7.98 0.62
N LYS A 48 -13.64 -7.20 0.78
CA LYS A 48 -14.84 -7.60 1.55
C LYS A 48 -15.52 -8.86 0.99
N LYS A 49 -15.26 -9.23 -0.27
CA LYS A 49 -15.73 -10.46 -0.93
C LYS A 49 -14.71 -11.60 -0.87
N GLY A 50 -13.59 -11.43 -0.16
CA GLY A 50 -12.52 -12.42 -0.10
C GLY A 50 -11.72 -12.56 -1.39
N LYS A 51 -11.82 -11.59 -2.32
CA LYS A 51 -11.11 -11.67 -3.60
C LYS A 51 -9.73 -11.05 -3.48
N GLU A 52 -8.71 -11.79 -3.88
CA GLU A 52 -7.35 -11.29 -4.01
C GLU A 52 -7.31 -10.07 -4.94
N ASN A 53 -6.68 -9.00 -4.47
CA ASN A 53 -6.54 -7.77 -5.21
C ASN A 53 -5.50 -6.84 -4.58
N GLU A 54 -5.13 -5.80 -5.31
CA GLU A 54 -4.13 -4.82 -4.91
C GLU A 54 -4.61 -3.41 -5.29
N VAL A 55 -4.15 -2.42 -4.53
CA VAL A 55 -4.24 -1.00 -4.85
C VAL A 55 -2.93 -0.31 -4.52
N GLN A 56 -2.49 0.58 -5.40
CA GLN A 56 -1.39 1.50 -5.15
C GLN A 56 -1.98 2.89 -4.89
N ILE A 57 -1.54 3.49 -3.78
CA ILE A 57 -1.90 4.84 -3.37
C ILE A 57 -0.63 5.69 -3.46
N VAL A 58 -0.72 6.84 -4.11
CA VAL A 58 0.41 7.77 -4.27
C VAL A 58 0.08 9.05 -3.54
N HIS A 59 0.82 9.33 -2.47
CA HIS A 59 0.74 10.59 -1.75
C HIS A 59 1.81 11.54 -2.27
N TYR A 60 1.40 12.72 -2.71
CA TYR A 60 2.35 13.77 -3.04
C TYR A 60 2.72 14.60 -1.80
N THR A 61 4.02 14.80 -1.60
CA THR A 61 4.51 15.77 -0.61
C THR A 61 4.17 17.20 -1.03
N LYS A 62 4.39 18.17 -0.14
CA LYS A 62 4.19 19.59 -0.46
C LYS A 62 5.12 20.07 -1.59
N GLU A 63 6.28 19.43 -1.71
CA GLU A 63 7.29 19.68 -2.72
C GLU A 63 6.99 18.98 -4.06
N GLY A 64 6.00 18.07 -4.07
CA GLY A 64 5.55 17.34 -5.26
C GLY A 64 6.29 16.03 -5.51
N ASP A 65 6.98 15.47 -4.52
CA ASP A 65 7.58 14.15 -4.63
C ASP A 65 6.59 13.04 -4.21
N PRO A 66 6.59 11.88 -4.89
CA PRO A 66 5.65 10.80 -4.58
C PRO A 66 6.14 9.90 -3.44
N ILE A 67 5.20 9.52 -2.59
CA ILE A 67 5.32 8.45 -1.59
C ILE A 67 4.31 7.36 -1.98
N PHE A 68 4.77 6.13 -2.10
CA PHE A 68 3.94 5.03 -2.57
C PHE A 68 3.50 4.16 -1.40
N GLU A 69 2.20 3.85 -1.34
CA GLU A 69 1.64 2.87 -0.42
C GLU A 69 0.92 1.78 -1.24
N THR A 70 1.50 0.58 -1.28
CA THR A 70 0.91 -0.59 -1.94
C THR A 70 0.20 -1.45 -0.89
N VAL A 71 -1.08 -1.69 -1.12
CA VAL A 71 -1.93 -2.52 -0.26
C VAL A 71 -2.45 -3.70 -1.05
N LYS A 72 -2.01 -4.90 -0.68
CA LYS A 72 -2.38 -6.14 -1.36
C LYS A 72 -3.10 -7.08 -0.40
N TYR A 73 -4.31 -7.48 -0.75
CA TYR A 73 -5.03 -8.51 -0.03
C TYR A 73 -4.85 -9.85 -0.73
N ASN A 74 -4.35 -10.85 0.00
CA ASN A 74 -4.04 -12.18 -0.54
C ASN A 74 -5.15 -13.21 -0.24
N GLY A 75 -6.38 -12.75 0.06
CA GLY A 75 -7.50 -13.63 0.41
C GLY A 75 -7.54 -14.01 1.89
N LYS A 76 -6.49 -13.66 2.66
CA LYS A 76 -6.40 -13.95 4.09
C LYS A 76 -5.93 -12.74 4.90
N GLU A 77 -4.84 -12.11 4.48
CA GLU A 77 -4.21 -10.97 5.15
C GLU A 77 -3.87 -9.87 4.15
N ILE A 78 -3.45 -8.72 4.68
CA ILE A 78 -3.15 -7.52 3.92
C ILE A 78 -1.63 -7.29 4.00
N GLU A 79 -0.95 -7.47 2.87
CA GLU A 79 0.44 -7.11 2.67
C GLU A 79 0.52 -5.59 2.39
N TYR A 80 1.33 -4.89 3.17
CA TYR A 80 1.51 -3.44 3.09
C TYR A 80 2.96 -3.08 2.79
N VAL A 81 3.16 -2.17 1.83
CA VAL A 81 4.47 -1.61 1.50
C VAL A 81 4.35 -0.09 1.44
N LYS A 82 5.20 0.62 2.17
CA LYS A 82 5.40 2.06 2.05
C LYS A 82 6.78 2.34 1.49
N ASP A 83 6.86 2.94 0.32
CA ASP A 83 8.09 3.27 -0.38
C ASP A 83 8.25 4.79 -0.46
N ASN A 84 9.16 5.32 0.36
CA ASN A 84 9.52 6.73 0.39
C ASN A 84 10.82 7.03 -0.39
N SER A 85 11.31 6.08 -1.20
CA SER A 85 12.59 6.20 -1.89
C SER A 85 12.64 7.35 -2.91
N GLN A 86 11.49 7.89 -3.33
CA GLN A 86 11.40 8.98 -4.30
C GLN A 86 11.16 10.37 -3.68
N ASP A 87 10.84 10.47 -2.39
CA ASP A 87 10.76 11.74 -1.65
C ASP A 87 12.16 12.34 -1.47
N LYS A 88 12.52 13.39 -2.22
CA LYS A 88 13.90 13.90 -2.27
C LYS A 88 14.39 14.42 -0.92
N LEU A 89 13.47 14.86 -0.05
CA LEU A 89 13.81 15.45 1.25
C LEU A 89 13.52 14.53 2.43
N GLY A 90 12.77 13.46 2.24
CA GLY A 90 12.47 12.46 3.27
C GLY A 90 13.48 11.32 3.37
N ASP A 91 13.26 10.48 4.38
CA ASP A 91 14.04 9.26 4.61
C ASP A 91 13.75 8.26 3.49
N LYS A 92 14.80 7.79 2.81
CA LYS A 92 14.72 6.90 1.63
C LYS A 92 14.45 5.44 2.02
N GLU A 93 13.49 5.23 2.91
CA GLU A 93 13.16 3.93 3.48
C GLU A 93 12.01 3.26 2.72
N ILE A 94 12.06 1.93 2.68
CA ILE A 94 10.94 1.09 2.26
C ILE A 94 10.51 0.27 3.48
N GLU A 95 9.30 0.52 3.94
CA GLU A 95 8.68 -0.17 5.07
C GLU A 95 7.72 -1.24 4.57
N PHE A 96 7.74 -2.41 5.22
CA PHE A 96 6.81 -3.51 4.98
C PHE A 96 6.05 -3.86 6.25
N ASP A 97 4.78 -4.21 6.16
CA ASP A 97 4.03 -4.84 7.27
C ASP A 97 2.98 -5.81 6.73
N THR A 98 2.46 -6.66 7.61
CA THR A 98 1.32 -7.53 7.36
C THR A 98 0.21 -7.17 8.34
N CYS A 99 -0.95 -6.78 7.83
CA CYS A 99 -2.11 -6.38 8.62
C CYS A 99 -3.24 -7.39 8.47
N ARG A 100 -4.04 -7.57 9.53
CA ARG A 100 -5.16 -8.51 9.53
C ARG A 100 -6.51 -7.86 9.29
N ASP A 101 -6.56 -6.53 9.35
CA ASP A 101 -7.83 -5.81 9.32
C ASP A 101 -7.66 -4.40 8.78
N MET A 102 -8.77 -3.78 8.38
CA MET A 102 -8.82 -2.42 7.90
C MET A 102 -10.05 -1.73 8.49
N SER A 103 -9.84 -0.58 9.13
CA SER A 103 -10.90 0.23 9.69
C SER A 103 -11.42 1.23 8.66
N GLU A 104 -12.74 1.46 8.71
CA GLU A 104 -13.45 2.52 8.00
C GLU A 104 -14.17 3.36 9.07
N GLU A 105 -13.57 4.48 9.46
CA GLU A 105 -14.10 5.36 10.50
C GLU A 105 -14.82 6.56 9.87
N LYS A 106 -16.16 6.54 9.92
CA LYS A 106 -16.98 7.64 9.43
C LYS A 106 -17.15 8.72 10.49
N ARG A 107 -16.93 9.98 10.09
CA ARG A 107 -17.14 11.19 10.87
C ARG A 107 -18.15 12.09 10.14
N GLU A 108 -18.52 13.21 10.74
CA GLU A 108 -19.48 14.14 10.13
C GLU A 108 -18.98 14.72 8.80
N ASP A 109 -17.68 14.98 8.68
CA ASP A 109 -17.06 15.70 7.57
C ASP A 109 -16.14 14.85 6.70
N ARG A 110 -15.87 13.60 7.08
CA ARG A 110 -14.92 12.70 6.40
C ARG A 110 -15.07 11.25 6.81
N THR A 111 -14.51 10.37 5.99
CA THR A 111 -14.24 8.97 6.31
C THR A 111 -12.74 8.71 6.28
N VAL A 112 -12.21 8.11 7.36
CA VAL A 112 -10.79 7.73 7.49
C VAL A 112 -10.64 6.22 7.27
N TYR A 113 -9.74 5.84 6.37
CA TYR A 113 -9.40 4.45 6.10
C TYR A 113 -8.00 4.14 6.61
N ALA A 114 -7.85 3.08 7.40
CA ALA A 114 -6.56 2.69 7.97
C ALA A 114 -6.40 1.17 8.06
N LEU A 115 -5.16 0.68 7.90
CA LEU A 115 -4.79 -0.69 8.19
C LEU A 115 -4.55 -0.85 9.70
N THR A 116 -5.09 -1.93 10.27
CA THR A 116 -5.04 -2.21 11.71
C THR A 116 -4.65 -3.67 11.97
N LYS A 117 -4.33 -3.96 13.24
CA LYS A 117 -3.87 -5.29 13.68
C LYS A 117 -2.66 -5.78 12.87
N CYS A 118 -1.70 -4.88 12.65
CA CYS A 118 -0.49 -5.15 11.93
C CYS A 118 0.57 -5.82 12.80
N GLU A 119 1.47 -6.60 12.21
CA GLU A 119 2.45 -7.40 12.93
C GLU A 119 3.48 -6.55 13.68
N LYS A 120 3.83 -5.38 13.14
CA LYS A 120 4.70 -4.42 13.84
C LYS A 120 3.98 -3.65 14.95
N GLY A 121 2.68 -3.85 15.14
CA GLY A 121 1.86 -3.14 16.13
C GLY A 121 1.47 -1.72 15.72
N ASN A 122 1.81 -1.31 14.50
CA ASN A 122 1.46 0.00 13.94
C ASN A 122 0.01 0.03 13.41
N THR A 123 -0.47 1.25 13.16
CA THR A 123 -1.68 1.53 12.37
C THR A 123 -1.26 2.46 11.24
N TYR A 124 -1.68 2.15 10.01
CA TYR A 124 -1.31 2.91 8.82
C TYR A 124 -2.56 3.58 8.25
N GLU A 125 -2.68 4.90 8.39
CA GLU A 125 -3.74 5.65 7.71
C GLU A 125 -3.43 5.69 6.21
N LEU A 126 -4.34 5.16 5.40
CA LEU A 126 -4.20 5.10 3.95
C LEU A 126 -4.76 6.36 3.30
N ILE A 127 -6.02 6.67 3.54
CA ILE A 127 -6.71 7.80 2.89
C ILE A 127 -7.78 8.38 3.81
N THR A 128 -7.86 9.71 3.87
CA THR A 128 -8.98 10.45 4.45
C THR A 128 -9.82 11.07 3.32
N VAL A 129 -11.09 10.66 3.21
CA VAL A 129 -12.02 11.11 2.16
C VAL A 129 -13.04 12.09 2.77
N PRO A 130 -13.12 13.36 2.33
CA PRO A 130 -14.15 14.28 2.79
C PRO A 130 -15.56 13.80 2.43
N GLU A 131 -16.52 13.96 3.35
CA GLU A 131 -17.95 13.80 3.04
C GLU A 131 -18.44 15.10 2.36
N LEU A 132 -19.13 14.96 1.22
CA LEU A 132 -19.66 16.06 0.42
C LEU A 132 -21.07 16.47 0.85
#